data_AF-A0A9P0MBI2-F1
#
_entry.id   AF-A0A9P0MBI2-F1
#
_cell.length_a   1.000
_cell.length_b   1.000
_cell.length_c   1.000
_cell.angle_alpha   90.00
_cell.angle_beta   90.00
_cell.angle_gamma   90.00
#
_symmetry.space_group_name_H-M   'P 1'
#
loop_
_entity.id
_entity.type
_entity.pdbx_description
1 polymer ?
#
loop_
_entity_poly.entity_id
_entity_poly.type
_entity_poly.pdbx_seq_one_letter_code
_entity_poly.pdbx_strand_id
1 'polypeptide(L)'
;MLIKGFRAVLPVLGGRIFTNQSRCQQFSECKTMAKKACVFLAPGAEEMEFTITADILVRGGIQVTVAGLPDDSVVECSRGINIKPTVAIANAKSGGPYDVLVLPGGLGGSKALASSKEVGEMLKEQEQTGRLIAAICAAPTALKAHGIAVGKKVTSYPSMKAQMEEGGQYTYLEDKVVIDGNIITSRGPGTAFEFGLALVEKLVGKEKKNEVAKGLLLSC
;
A
#
# COMPACT_ATOMS: atom_id res chain seq x y z
N MET A 1 46.70 -63.43 -15.20
CA MET A 1 46.48 -61.99 -14.97
C MET A 1 44.97 -61.80 -14.81
N LEU A 2 44.50 -61.74 -13.55
CA LEU A 2 43.08 -61.56 -13.18
C LEU A 2 42.60 -60.18 -13.68
N ILE A 3 41.33 -59.91 -14.04
CA ILE A 3 40.08 -60.20 -13.32
C ILE A 3 38.90 -60.47 -14.30
N LYS A 4 38.06 -61.40 -13.84
CA LYS A 4 36.80 -61.95 -14.36
C LYS A 4 35.75 -60.90 -14.76
N GLY A 5 34.99 -61.21 -15.82
CA GLY A 5 33.72 -60.54 -16.11
C GLY A 5 32.60 -61.02 -15.18
N PHE A 6 31.55 -60.21 -15.01
CA PHE A 6 30.24 -60.68 -14.56
C PHE A 6 29.14 -59.75 -15.05
N ARG A 7 28.21 -60.31 -15.84
CA ARG A 7 26.92 -59.75 -16.20
C ARG A 7 25.97 -60.05 -15.02
N ALA A 8 25.31 -59.05 -14.45
CA ALA A 8 24.17 -59.20 -13.54
C ALA A 8 23.13 -58.16 -13.98
N VAL A 9 22.10 -58.53 -14.75
CA VAL A 9 20.81 -59.07 -14.29
C VAL A 9 20.23 -58.25 -13.13
N LEU A 10 19.32 -57.33 -13.46
CA LEU A 10 18.44 -56.65 -12.50
C LEU A 10 17.60 -57.69 -11.75
N PRO A 11 17.55 -57.65 -10.40
CA PRO A 11 16.38 -58.07 -9.68
C PRO A 11 15.40 -56.90 -9.58
N VAL A 12 14.23 -57.06 -10.18
CA VAL A 12 13.04 -56.26 -9.87
C VAL A 12 12.60 -56.67 -8.47
N LEU A 13 12.88 -55.84 -7.47
CA LEU A 13 12.28 -55.95 -6.14
C LEU A 13 11.92 -54.54 -5.65
N GLY A 14 10.65 -54.39 -5.27
CA GLY A 14 9.97 -53.12 -5.02
C GLY A 14 10.68 -52.24 -3.98
N GLY A 15 10.96 -51.02 -4.39
CA GLY A 15 11.46 -49.96 -3.52
C GLY A 15 11.82 -48.77 -4.39
N ARG A 16 10.97 -47.75 -4.40
CA ARG A 16 11.25 -46.49 -5.09
C ARG A 16 12.54 -45.91 -4.51
N ILE A 17 13.61 -45.91 -5.31
CA ILE A 17 14.78 -45.05 -5.07
C ILE A 17 14.29 -43.62 -5.27
N PHE A 18 14.02 -42.91 -4.17
CA PHE A 18 13.81 -41.47 -4.20
C PHE A 18 15.18 -40.82 -4.44
N THR A 19 15.46 -40.47 -5.70
CA THR A 19 16.62 -39.64 -6.06
C THR A 19 16.49 -38.26 -5.42
N ASN A 20 17.55 -37.78 -4.77
CA ASN A 20 17.64 -36.48 -4.07
C ASN A 20 17.34 -35.23 -4.92
N GLN A 21 17.07 -35.39 -6.22
CA GLN A 21 16.68 -34.30 -7.13
C GLN A 21 15.27 -33.77 -6.87
N SER A 22 14.34 -34.58 -6.37
CA SER A 22 12.94 -34.15 -6.16
C SER A 22 12.73 -33.33 -4.89
N ARG A 23 13.71 -33.29 -3.96
CA ARG A 23 13.70 -32.35 -2.82
C ARG A 23 14.24 -30.96 -3.17
N CYS A 24 15.18 -30.85 -4.10
CA CYS A 24 15.73 -29.56 -4.51
C CYS A 24 14.77 -28.72 -5.37
N GLN A 25 13.80 -29.35 -6.06
CA GLN A 25 12.81 -28.63 -6.87
C GLN A 25 11.60 -28.12 -6.07
N GLN A 26 11.40 -28.57 -4.82
CA GLN A 26 10.31 -28.09 -3.95
C GLN A 26 10.65 -26.85 -3.12
N PHE A 27 11.92 -26.42 -3.13
CA PHE A 27 12.37 -25.16 -2.51
C PHE A 27 12.51 -24.02 -3.51
N SER A 28 12.09 -24.22 -4.76
CA SER A 28 12.07 -23.18 -5.80
C SER A 28 10.72 -22.47 -5.81
N GLU A 29 10.67 -21.34 -5.09
CA GLU A 29 9.78 -20.20 -5.35
C GLU A 29 8.27 -20.38 -5.05
N CYS A 30 7.91 -20.41 -3.76
CA CYS A 30 6.77 -19.58 -3.34
C CYS A 30 7.29 -18.15 -3.18
N LYS A 31 7.65 -17.49 -4.30
CA LYS A 31 7.77 -16.04 -4.31
C LYS A 31 6.34 -15.53 -4.14
N THR A 32 5.99 -15.10 -2.93
CA THR A 32 4.79 -14.30 -2.73
C THR A 32 4.87 -13.12 -3.70
N MET A 33 3.90 -13.02 -4.62
CA MET A 33 3.83 -11.90 -5.55
C MET A 33 3.87 -10.60 -4.77
N ALA A 34 4.71 -9.65 -5.21
CA ALA A 34 4.85 -8.37 -4.54
C ALA A 34 3.49 -7.69 -4.41
N LYS A 35 3.20 -7.18 -3.20
CA LYS A 35 2.00 -6.39 -2.93
C LYS A 35 2.01 -5.13 -3.79
N LYS A 36 0.84 -4.65 -4.20
CA LYS A 36 0.69 -3.46 -5.04
C LYS A 36 0.00 -2.31 -4.30
N ALA A 37 0.53 -1.11 -4.43
CA ALA A 37 -0.07 0.12 -3.92
C ALA A 37 -0.31 1.12 -5.05
N CYS A 38 -1.47 1.77 -5.04
CA CYS A 38 -1.72 2.96 -5.85
C CYS A 38 -1.69 4.18 -4.92
N VAL A 39 -0.76 5.09 -5.14
CA VAL A 39 -0.64 6.35 -4.39
C VAL A 39 -1.12 7.48 -5.31
N PHE A 40 -2.17 8.17 -4.93
CA PHE A 40 -2.68 9.30 -5.71
C PHE A 40 -1.77 10.51 -5.55
N LEU A 41 -1.58 11.27 -6.63
CA LEU A 41 -0.84 12.53 -6.65
C LEU A 41 -1.67 13.59 -7.37
N ALA A 42 -2.14 14.58 -6.62
CA ALA A 42 -2.99 15.66 -7.12
C ALA A 42 -2.36 17.03 -6.89
N PRO A 43 -2.71 18.07 -7.69
CA PRO A 43 -2.20 19.42 -7.49
C PRO A 43 -2.45 19.93 -6.07
N GLY A 44 -1.40 20.43 -5.43
CA GLY A 44 -1.44 20.87 -4.03
C GLY A 44 -1.49 19.72 -3.01
N ALA A 45 -1.12 18.50 -3.39
CA ALA A 45 -0.84 17.42 -2.44
C ALA A 45 0.32 17.80 -1.51
N GLU A 46 0.31 17.27 -0.29
CA GLU A 46 1.42 17.45 0.66
C GLU A 46 2.59 16.52 0.27
N GLU A 47 3.69 17.12 -0.20
CA GLU A 47 4.85 16.41 -0.75
C GLU A 47 5.56 15.50 0.25
N MET A 48 5.61 15.83 1.54
CA MET A 48 6.24 14.98 2.54
C MET A 48 5.37 13.75 2.80
N GLU A 49 4.06 13.94 2.98
CA GLU A 49 3.10 12.85 3.18
C GLU A 49 3.11 11.88 2.00
N PHE A 50 3.14 12.41 0.77
CA PHE A 50 3.28 11.62 -0.44
C PHE A 50 4.62 10.86 -0.49
N THR A 51 5.74 11.59 -0.40
CA THR A 51 7.08 11.04 -0.66
C THR A 51 7.47 10.03 0.42
N ILE A 52 7.25 10.36 1.69
CA ILE A 52 7.56 9.48 2.82
C ILE A 52 6.77 8.18 2.68
N THR A 53 5.46 8.26 2.40
CA THR A 53 4.63 7.07 2.29
C THR A 53 5.05 6.22 1.10
N ALA A 54 5.22 6.81 -0.09
CA ALA A 54 5.62 6.08 -1.28
C ALA A 54 7.00 5.40 -1.11
N ASP A 55 7.99 6.10 -0.57
CA ASP A 55 9.33 5.57 -0.30
C ASP A 55 9.28 4.40 0.69
N ILE A 56 8.57 4.54 1.81
CA ILE A 56 8.43 3.47 2.82
C ILE A 56 7.78 2.22 2.22
N LEU A 57 6.74 2.37 1.39
CA LEU A 57 6.10 1.24 0.73
C LEU A 57 7.08 0.51 -0.20
N VAL A 58 7.85 1.25 -1.00
CA VAL A 58 8.90 0.68 -1.87
C VAL A 58 9.95 -0.07 -1.04
N ARG A 59 10.43 0.52 0.07
CA ARG A 59 11.35 -0.16 1.01
C ARG A 59 10.75 -1.42 1.61
N GLY A 60 9.44 -1.45 1.81
CA GLY A 60 8.66 -2.62 2.24
C GLY A 60 8.57 -3.73 1.20
N GLY A 61 9.08 -3.53 -0.03
CA GLY A 61 8.95 -4.47 -1.14
C GLY A 61 7.59 -4.42 -1.84
N ILE A 62 6.84 -3.33 -1.67
CA ILE A 62 5.54 -3.10 -2.29
C ILE A 62 5.76 -2.38 -3.62
N GLN A 63 5.14 -2.88 -4.69
CA GLN A 63 5.12 -2.24 -5.99
C GLN A 63 4.20 -1.01 -5.96
N VAL A 64 4.78 0.18 -6.00
CA VAL A 64 4.04 1.45 -5.97
C VAL A 64 3.78 1.95 -7.39
N THR A 65 2.52 2.28 -7.68
CA THR A 65 2.10 3.07 -8.85
C THR A 65 1.68 4.45 -8.36
N VAL A 66 2.29 5.51 -8.88
CA VAL A 66 1.86 6.88 -8.61
C VAL A 66 0.86 7.30 -9.68
N ALA A 67 -0.39 7.51 -9.28
CA ALA A 67 -1.50 7.89 -10.15
C ALA A 67 -1.72 9.40 -10.10
N GLY A 68 -1.36 10.09 -11.18
CA GLY A 68 -1.50 11.54 -11.30
C GLY A 68 -2.94 11.98 -11.62
N LEU A 69 -3.36 13.10 -11.03
CA LEU A 69 -4.61 13.79 -11.35
C LEU A 69 -4.31 15.16 -11.99
N PRO A 70 -5.04 15.56 -13.05
CA PRO A 70 -6.00 14.75 -13.81
C PRO A 70 -5.32 13.77 -14.78
N ASP A 71 -4.02 13.94 -15.04
CA ASP A 71 -3.25 13.20 -16.02
C ASP A 71 -1.85 12.84 -15.49
N ASP A 72 -0.92 12.48 -16.37
CA ASP A 72 0.44 12.12 -15.96
C ASP A 72 1.42 13.31 -15.91
N SER A 73 0.99 14.55 -16.14
CA SER A 73 1.87 15.72 -16.14
C SER A 73 2.54 15.94 -14.79
N VAL A 74 3.58 16.79 -14.78
CA VAL A 74 4.26 17.16 -13.53
C VAL A 74 3.28 17.87 -12.61
N VAL A 75 3.16 17.39 -11.38
CA VAL A 75 2.26 17.93 -10.36
C VAL A 75 3.05 18.85 -9.45
N GLU A 76 2.60 20.10 -9.34
CA GLU A 76 3.07 21.03 -8.32
C GLU A 76 2.39 20.72 -6.98
N CYS A 77 3.20 20.32 -6.00
CA CYS A 77 2.77 20.04 -4.63
C CYS A 77 2.60 21.32 -3.81
N SER A 78 2.12 21.17 -2.58
CA SER A 78 1.64 22.28 -1.76
C SER A 78 2.71 23.32 -1.36
N ARG A 79 4.01 22.97 -1.33
CA ARG A 79 5.13 23.91 -1.09
C ARG A 79 6.00 24.13 -2.33
N GLY A 80 5.46 23.86 -3.52
CA GLY A 80 6.12 24.14 -4.81
C GLY A 80 7.11 23.06 -5.27
N ILE A 81 7.18 21.91 -4.59
CA ILE A 81 7.92 20.75 -5.09
C ILE A 81 7.16 20.15 -6.27
N ASN A 82 7.87 19.87 -7.35
CA ASN A 82 7.31 19.32 -8.58
C ASN A 82 7.60 17.81 -8.68
N ILE A 83 6.56 16.99 -8.84
CA ILE A 83 6.67 15.53 -8.88
C ILE A 83 5.99 14.99 -10.15
N LYS A 84 6.69 14.13 -10.91
CA LYS A 84 6.12 13.43 -12.07
C LYS A 84 5.46 12.11 -11.60
N PRO A 85 4.16 11.91 -11.82
CA PRO A 85 3.50 10.63 -11.56
C PRO A 85 3.97 9.54 -12.53
N THR A 86 3.76 8.27 -12.17
CA THR A 86 4.10 7.13 -13.02
C THR A 86 3.13 7.01 -14.19
N VAL A 87 1.83 7.23 -13.93
CA VAL A 87 0.75 7.13 -14.91
C VAL A 87 -0.35 8.13 -14.59
N ALA A 88 -1.19 8.44 -15.59
CA ALA A 88 -2.44 9.16 -15.37
C ALA A 88 -3.44 8.29 -14.60
N ILE A 89 -4.32 8.90 -13.80
CA ILE A 89 -5.36 8.18 -13.05
C ILE A 89 -6.23 7.28 -13.93
N ALA A 90 -6.54 7.72 -15.16
CA ALA A 90 -7.30 6.92 -16.13
C ALA A 90 -6.62 5.58 -16.46
N ASN A 91 -5.28 5.56 -16.49
CA ASN A 91 -4.47 4.37 -16.75
C ASN A 91 -4.14 3.59 -15.46
N ALA A 92 -4.18 4.23 -14.29
CA ALA A 92 -3.94 3.56 -13.02
C ALA A 92 -4.99 2.49 -12.73
N LYS A 93 -6.26 2.71 -13.11
CA LYS A 93 -7.35 1.75 -12.86
C LYS A 93 -7.08 0.37 -13.49
N SER A 94 -6.49 0.33 -14.69
CA SER A 94 -6.18 -0.93 -15.38
C SER A 94 -4.95 -1.68 -14.82
N GLY A 95 -4.10 -1.02 -14.03
CA GLY A 95 -2.92 -1.63 -13.40
C GLY A 95 -3.22 -2.47 -12.14
N GLY A 96 -4.48 -2.43 -11.67
CA GLY A 96 -4.95 -3.14 -10.49
C GLY A 96 -5.14 -4.66 -10.69
N PRO A 97 -5.72 -5.35 -9.68
CA PRO A 97 -6.14 -4.81 -8.40
C PRO A 97 -4.95 -4.37 -7.53
N TYR A 98 -5.16 -3.32 -6.72
CA TYR A 98 -4.18 -2.85 -5.75
C TYR A 98 -4.50 -3.42 -4.37
N ASP A 99 -3.50 -3.84 -3.60
CA ASP A 99 -3.70 -4.24 -2.22
C ASP A 99 -4.02 -3.03 -1.31
N VAL A 100 -3.58 -1.83 -1.70
CA VAL A 100 -3.92 -0.56 -1.01
C VAL A 100 -4.09 0.60 -2.00
N LEU A 101 -5.09 1.45 -1.74
CA LEU A 101 -5.17 2.81 -2.27
C LEU A 101 -4.73 3.81 -1.19
N VAL A 102 -3.84 4.74 -1.54
CA VAL A 102 -3.27 5.71 -0.61
C VAL A 102 -3.57 7.13 -1.07
N LEU A 103 -4.13 7.93 -0.18
CA LEU A 103 -4.47 9.33 -0.40
C LEU A 103 -3.61 10.23 0.51
N PRO A 104 -2.56 10.86 -0.04
CA PRO A 104 -1.84 11.94 0.62
C PRO A 104 -2.75 13.15 0.86
N GLY A 105 -2.46 13.92 1.90
CA GLY A 105 -3.21 15.12 2.24
C GLY A 105 -2.78 16.35 1.45
N GLY A 106 -2.73 17.50 2.14
CA GLY A 106 -2.64 18.82 1.54
C GLY A 106 -4.02 19.32 1.11
N LEU A 107 -4.38 20.56 1.47
CA LEU A 107 -5.74 21.06 1.26
C LEU A 107 -6.15 21.10 -0.22
N GLY A 108 -5.23 21.50 -1.10
CA GLY A 108 -5.45 21.49 -2.56
C GLY A 108 -5.64 20.07 -3.08
N GLY A 109 -4.71 19.18 -2.74
CA GLY A 109 -4.74 17.79 -3.19
C GLY A 109 -5.98 17.05 -2.68
N SER A 110 -6.32 17.21 -1.41
CA SER A 110 -7.50 16.57 -0.80
C SER A 110 -8.81 17.05 -1.42
N LYS A 111 -8.93 18.34 -1.77
CA LYS A 111 -10.08 18.86 -2.53
C LYS A 111 -10.17 18.25 -3.92
N ALA A 112 -9.05 18.17 -4.64
CA ALA A 112 -9.02 17.55 -5.96
C ALA A 112 -9.42 16.06 -5.90
N LEU A 113 -8.93 15.31 -4.90
CA LEU A 113 -9.32 13.92 -4.66
C LEU A 113 -10.81 13.78 -4.32
N ALA A 114 -11.35 14.68 -3.48
CA ALA A 114 -12.77 14.69 -3.11
C ALA A 114 -13.69 14.98 -4.31
N SER A 115 -13.23 15.76 -5.28
CA SER A 115 -14.00 16.10 -6.49
C SER A 115 -13.80 15.16 -7.67
N SER A 116 -12.78 14.27 -7.64
CA SER A 116 -12.53 13.34 -8.75
C SER A 116 -13.50 12.16 -8.75
N LYS A 117 -14.19 11.97 -9.87
CA LYS A 117 -15.07 10.84 -10.10
C LYS A 117 -14.28 9.52 -10.15
N GLU A 118 -13.13 9.52 -10.81
CA GLU A 118 -12.24 8.36 -10.96
C GLU A 118 -11.72 7.87 -9.61
N VAL A 119 -11.32 8.79 -8.72
CA VAL A 119 -10.94 8.46 -7.33
C VAL A 119 -12.12 7.82 -6.60
N GLY A 120 -13.30 8.43 -6.69
CA GLY A 120 -14.51 7.90 -6.06
C GLY A 120 -14.88 6.50 -6.53
N GLU A 121 -14.77 6.21 -7.82
CA GLU A 121 -15.00 4.87 -8.39
C GLU A 121 -13.98 3.85 -7.87
N MET A 122 -12.68 4.18 -7.92
CA MET A 122 -11.62 3.29 -7.43
C MET A 122 -11.79 3.00 -5.93
N LEU A 123 -12.15 4.00 -5.13
CA LEU A 123 -12.39 3.83 -3.69
C LEU A 123 -13.57 2.91 -3.41
N LYS A 124 -14.69 3.07 -4.12
CA LYS A 124 -15.88 2.23 -3.95
C LYS A 124 -15.60 0.78 -4.33
N GLU A 125 -14.91 0.55 -5.43
CA GLU A 125 -14.46 -0.79 -5.85
C GLU A 125 -13.51 -1.41 -4.80
N GLN A 126 -12.59 -0.62 -4.27
CA GLN A 126 -11.65 -1.07 -3.23
C GLN A 126 -12.37 -1.45 -1.92
N GLU A 127 -13.35 -0.64 -1.49
CA GLU A 127 -14.14 -0.89 -0.28
C GLU A 127 -15.01 -2.15 -0.43
N GLN A 128 -15.68 -2.31 -1.58
CA GLN A 128 -16.50 -3.49 -1.88
C GLN A 128 -15.69 -4.80 -1.83
N THR A 129 -14.40 -4.73 -2.17
CA THR A 129 -13.49 -5.90 -2.12
C THR A 129 -12.78 -6.06 -0.79
N GLY A 130 -13.04 -5.20 0.20
CA GLY A 130 -12.44 -5.27 1.54
C GLY A 130 -10.93 -5.00 1.56
N ARG A 131 -10.34 -4.47 0.48
CA ARG A 131 -8.91 -4.16 0.41
C ARG A 131 -8.61 -2.85 1.13
N LEU A 132 -7.33 -2.58 1.38
CA LEU A 132 -6.94 -1.43 2.19
C LEU A 132 -7.22 -0.11 1.48
N ILE A 133 -7.71 0.86 2.25
CA ILE A 133 -7.80 2.27 1.89
C ILE A 133 -7.10 3.06 2.99
N ALA A 134 -6.18 3.92 2.59
CA ALA A 134 -5.33 4.66 3.50
C ALA A 134 -5.37 6.17 3.18
N ALA A 135 -5.63 7.02 4.17
CA ALA A 135 -5.71 8.48 3.96
C ALA A 135 -5.08 9.25 5.12
N ILE A 136 -4.28 10.28 4.81
CA ILE A 136 -3.56 11.06 5.81
C ILE A 136 -3.95 12.54 5.76
N CYS A 137 -3.88 13.22 6.90
CA CYS A 137 -4.03 14.66 7.02
C CYS A 137 -5.42 15.15 6.60
N ALA A 138 -5.54 15.86 5.49
CA ALA A 138 -6.81 16.34 4.97
C ALA A 138 -7.53 15.32 4.07
N ALA A 139 -6.85 14.29 3.59
CA ALA A 139 -7.41 13.30 2.68
C ALA A 139 -8.57 12.45 3.23
N PRO A 140 -8.71 12.20 4.55
CA PRO A 140 -9.92 11.58 5.10
C PRO A 140 -11.22 12.31 4.71
N THR A 141 -11.16 13.63 4.43
CA THR A 141 -12.33 14.38 3.92
C THR A 141 -12.76 13.94 2.52
N ALA A 142 -11.85 13.42 1.69
CA ALA A 142 -12.19 12.83 0.41
C ALA A 142 -12.90 11.48 0.57
N LEU A 143 -12.54 10.69 1.59
CA LEU A 143 -13.30 9.47 1.93
C LEU A 143 -14.75 9.83 2.27
N LYS A 144 -14.94 10.88 3.09
CA LYS A 144 -16.26 11.42 3.43
C LYS A 144 -17.04 11.89 2.20
N ALA A 145 -16.40 12.66 1.31
CA ALA A 145 -17.04 13.14 0.07
C ALA A 145 -17.53 12.00 -0.83
N HIS A 146 -16.81 10.87 -0.86
CA HIS A 146 -17.16 9.70 -1.66
C HIS A 146 -18.04 8.67 -0.94
N GLY A 147 -18.38 8.89 0.33
CA GLY A 147 -19.20 7.99 1.14
C GLY A 147 -18.48 6.70 1.57
N ILE A 148 -17.15 6.77 1.74
CA ILE A 148 -16.29 5.64 2.06
C ILE A 148 -16.07 5.56 3.58
N ALA A 149 -15.90 4.35 4.11
CA ALA A 149 -15.60 4.07 5.50
C ALA A 149 -16.68 4.52 6.51
N VAL A 150 -17.93 4.63 6.07
CA VAL A 150 -19.04 5.04 6.96
C VAL A 150 -19.16 4.08 8.13
N GLY A 151 -19.28 4.63 9.34
CA GLY A 151 -19.34 3.90 10.61
C GLY A 151 -17.97 3.50 11.18
N LYS A 152 -16.86 3.80 10.51
CA LYS A 152 -15.51 3.45 10.95
C LYS A 152 -14.90 4.48 11.91
N LYS A 153 -13.88 4.05 12.65
CA LYS A 153 -12.99 4.93 13.41
C LYS A 153 -11.96 5.57 12.48
N VAL A 154 -11.78 6.88 12.59
CA VAL A 154 -10.84 7.66 11.75
C VAL A 154 -10.14 8.75 12.54
N THR A 155 -9.01 9.23 12.03
CA THR A 155 -8.39 10.49 12.42
C THR A 155 -8.12 11.36 11.20
N SER A 156 -7.73 12.62 11.41
CA SER A 156 -7.35 13.57 10.37
C SER A 156 -6.45 14.68 10.93
N TYR A 157 -6.01 15.58 10.07
CA TYR A 157 -5.37 16.82 10.50
C TYR A 157 -6.31 17.62 11.41
N PRO A 158 -5.83 18.22 12.52
CA PRO A 158 -6.71 18.83 13.52
C PRO A 158 -7.77 19.80 12.97
N SER A 159 -7.44 20.61 11.96
CA SER A 159 -8.38 21.57 11.37
C SER A 159 -9.51 20.92 10.57
N MET A 160 -9.40 19.64 10.21
CA MET A 160 -10.41 18.88 9.47
C MET A 160 -11.36 18.11 10.40
N LYS A 161 -11.09 18.08 11.71
CA LYS A 161 -11.87 17.35 12.72
C LYS A 161 -13.36 17.68 12.65
N ALA A 162 -13.72 18.97 12.68
CA ALA A 162 -15.12 19.40 12.65
C ALA A 162 -15.85 18.89 11.40
N GLN A 163 -15.19 18.95 10.24
CA GLN A 163 -15.73 18.42 8.99
C GLN A 163 -15.88 16.90 9.03
N MET A 164 -14.97 16.16 9.68
CA MET A 164 -15.10 14.70 9.81
C MET A 164 -16.20 14.28 10.78
N GLU A 165 -16.40 15.02 11.88
CA GLU A 165 -17.44 14.75 12.89
C GLU A 165 -18.85 15.14 12.42
N GLU A 166 -18.96 16.09 11.50
CA GLU A 166 -20.24 16.54 10.96
C GLU A 166 -21.09 15.37 10.42
N GLY A 167 -22.37 15.32 10.81
CA GLY A 167 -23.29 14.28 10.37
C GLY A 167 -23.10 12.91 11.04
N GLY A 168 -22.14 12.76 11.97
CA GLY A 168 -22.01 11.56 12.81
C GLY A 168 -21.67 10.28 12.05
N GLN A 169 -21.08 10.39 10.86
CA GLN A 169 -20.76 9.26 9.99
C GLN A 169 -19.54 8.45 10.46
N TYR A 170 -18.67 9.04 11.27
CA TYR A 170 -17.42 8.43 11.71
C TYR A 170 -17.22 8.60 13.22
N THR A 171 -16.49 7.66 13.84
CA THR A 171 -15.99 7.84 15.21
C THR A 171 -14.60 8.48 15.14
N TYR A 172 -14.47 9.73 15.58
CA TYR A 172 -13.21 10.46 15.49
C TYR A 172 -12.27 10.11 16.65
N LEU A 173 -10.99 9.89 16.34
CA LEU A 173 -9.92 9.65 17.30
C LEU A 173 -8.74 10.60 17.06
N GLU A 174 -7.94 10.84 18.11
CA GLU A 174 -6.81 11.76 18.07
C GLU A 174 -5.44 11.07 18.02
N ASP A 175 -5.43 9.74 17.96
CA ASP A 175 -4.24 8.91 17.74
C ASP A 175 -3.49 9.31 16.47
N LYS A 176 -2.16 9.16 16.49
CA LYS A 176 -1.31 9.47 15.34
C LYS A 176 -1.69 8.67 14.08
N VAL A 177 -2.06 7.41 14.28
CA VAL A 177 -2.53 6.49 13.24
C VAL A 177 -3.71 5.72 13.81
N VAL A 178 -4.82 5.68 13.07
CA VAL A 178 -6.01 4.91 13.40
C VAL A 178 -6.18 3.81 12.38
N ILE A 179 -6.35 2.59 12.86
CA ILE A 179 -6.58 1.39 12.04
C ILE A 179 -7.91 0.77 12.45
N ASP A 180 -8.88 0.72 11.54
CA ASP A 180 -10.17 0.07 11.72
C ASP A 180 -10.45 -0.86 10.54
N GLY A 181 -10.14 -2.15 10.72
CA GLY A 181 -10.24 -3.15 9.66
C GLY A 181 -9.33 -2.83 8.48
N ASN A 182 -9.95 -2.54 7.33
CA ASN A 182 -9.27 -2.18 6.08
C ASN A 182 -9.07 -0.67 5.88
N ILE A 183 -9.48 0.17 6.84
CA ILE A 183 -9.32 1.62 6.77
C ILE A 183 -8.19 2.06 7.69
N ILE A 184 -7.26 2.83 7.14
CA ILE A 184 -6.09 3.34 7.88
C ILE A 184 -6.03 4.86 7.68
N THR A 185 -6.06 5.62 8.77
CA THR A 185 -5.97 7.08 8.70
C THR A 185 -4.87 7.63 9.60
N SER A 186 -4.34 8.80 9.25
CA SER A 186 -3.28 9.47 10.01
C SER A 186 -3.39 10.99 9.95
N ARG A 187 -2.63 11.70 10.80
CA ARG A 187 -2.91 13.10 11.14
C ARG A 187 -2.20 14.15 10.31
N GLY A 188 -0.98 13.93 9.83
CA GLY A 188 -0.23 14.99 9.13
C GLY A 188 1.20 14.60 8.78
N PRO A 189 2.03 15.54 8.31
CA PRO A 189 3.39 15.24 7.87
C PRO A 189 4.25 14.61 8.99
N GLY A 190 4.07 15.09 10.23
CA GLY A 190 4.77 14.56 11.40
C GLY A 190 4.36 13.15 11.83
N THR A 191 3.35 12.55 11.20
CA THR A 191 2.92 11.15 11.43
C THR A 191 3.04 10.28 10.18
N ALA A 192 3.62 10.80 9.09
CA ALA A 192 3.72 10.09 7.81
C ALA A 192 4.61 8.85 7.87
N PHE A 193 5.65 8.85 8.71
CA PHE A 193 6.50 7.68 8.92
C PHE A 193 5.73 6.55 9.62
N GLU A 194 5.05 6.84 10.74
CA GLU A 194 4.21 5.87 11.44
C GLU A 194 3.08 5.34 10.53
N PHE A 195 2.50 6.21 9.70
CA PHE A 195 1.49 5.84 8.71
C PHE A 195 2.04 4.86 7.66
N GLY A 196 3.15 5.20 7.00
CA GLY A 196 3.78 4.33 6.00
C GLY A 196 4.19 2.98 6.59
N LEU A 197 4.75 2.98 7.80
CA LEU A 197 5.14 1.74 8.49
C LEU A 197 3.92 0.88 8.86
N ALA A 198 2.81 1.49 9.28
CA ALA A 198 1.56 0.76 9.53
C ALA A 198 1.04 0.07 8.26
N LEU A 199 1.18 0.69 7.09
CA LEU A 199 0.83 0.06 5.81
C LEU A 199 1.73 -1.12 5.49
N VAL A 200 3.05 -0.98 5.67
CA VAL A 200 4.01 -2.09 5.47
C VAL A 200 3.68 -3.25 6.40
N GLU A 201 3.37 -2.98 7.67
CA GLU A 201 2.98 -4.02 8.63
C GLU A 201 1.70 -4.75 8.20
N LYS A 202 0.70 -4.01 7.70
CA LYS A 202 -0.57 -4.61 7.26
C LYS A 202 -0.47 -5.40 5.96
N LEU A 203 0.42 -5.01 5.06
CA LEU A 203 0.55 -5.63 3.73
C LEU A 203 1.56 -6.77 3.70
N VAL A 204 2.67 -6.61 4.43
CA VAL A 204 3.85 -7.49 4.32
C VAL A 204 4.20 -8.14 5.66
N GLY A 205 3.91 -7.48 6.77
CA GLY A 205 4.07 -8.03 8.12
C GLY A 205 5.04 -7.25 9.00
N LYS A 206 4.95 -7.53 10.30
CA LYS A 206 5.68 -6.80 11.36
C LYS A 206 7.21 -6.89 11.24
N GLU A 207 7.73 -8.03 10.79
CA GLU A 207 9.18 -8.22 10.60
C GLU A 207 9.72 -7.24 9.54
N LYS A 208 9.08 -7.19 8.36
CA LYS A 208 9.48 -6.25 7.30
C LYS A 208 9.30 -4.79 7.75
N LYS A 209 8.23 -4.46 8.47
CA LYS A 209 8.05 -3.13 9.06
C LYS A 209 9.22 -2.73 9.96
N ASN A 210 9.67 -3.64 10.84
CA ASN A 210 10.79 -3.37 11.74
C ASN A 210 12.13 -3.24 10.98
N GLU A 211 12.36 -4.05 9.95
CA GLU A 211 13.52 -3.94 9.06
C GLU A 211 13.58 -2.58 8.37
N VAL A 212 12.46 -2.16 7.76
CA VAL A 212 12.36 -0.85 7.07
C VAL A 212 12.58 0.30 8.06
N ALA A 213 11.93 0.27 9.22
CA ALA A 213 12.07 1.30 10.24
C ALA A 213 13.52 1.40 10.77
N LYS A 214 14.19 0.27 11.01
CA LYS A 214 15.61 0.25 11.37
C LYS A 214 16.47 0.89 10.28
N GLY A 215 16.21 0.59 9.01
CA GLY A 215 16.90 1.21 7.87
C GLY A 215 16.67 2.72 7.73
N LEU A 216 15.55 3.23 8.26
CA LEU A 216 15.19 4.65 8.32
C LEU A 216 15.68 5.33 9.61
N LEU A 217 16.37 4.60 10.49
CA LEU A 217 16.85 5.10 11.78
C LEU A 217 15.72 5.54 12.73
N LEU A 218 14.55 4.92 12.61
CA LEU A 218 13.40 5.15 13.47
C LEU A 218 13.36 4.13 14.61
N SER A 219 13.08 4.59 15.83
CA SER A 219 12.80 3.72 16.97
C SER A 219 11.41 3.10 16.83
N CYS A 220 11.35 1.77 16.85
CA CYS A 220 10.12 0.97 16.69
C CYS A 220 9.44 0.64 18.01
#